data_AF-A0A7V4T537-F1
#
_entry.id   AF-A0A7V4T537-F1
#
_cell.length_a   1.000
_cell.length_b   1.000
_cell.length_c   1.000
_cell.angle_alpha   90.00
_cell.angle_beta   90.00
_cell.angle_gamma   90.00
#
_symmetry.space_group_name_H-M   'P 1'
#
loop_
_entity.id
_entity.type
_entity.pdbx_description
1 polymer ?
#
loop_
_entity_poly.entity_id
_entity_poly.type
_entity_poly.pdbx_seq_one_letter_code
_entity_poly.pdbx_strand_id
1 'polypeptide(L)'
;MIKSILFWVLAILVAPFFSAVILKVKAFFGGKKGPPLLINYYTLVKLFKKGSVYSTSTTFIFKLGPVVSLGAAVTVLLFLPFGGHPPVFSFSGDLLFILYLLGLGRFFTIAAAMDTASPFEGMGAAREAYFPIICEATMFMLLILFYILTGELRLAAYFSGGQPFGLWQAAGSPMLFVVIAFFVILLAENSRVPVDDPATHL
;
A
#
# COMPACT_ATOMS: atom_id res chain seq x y z
N MET A 1 23.66 3.86 -2.22
CA MET A 1 22.82 5.05 -1.98
C MET A 1 22.22 5.62 -3.26
N ILE A 2 23.01 6.10 -4.24
CA ILE A 2 22.48 6.68 -5.51
C ILE A 2 21.52 5.72 -6.24
N LYS A 3 21.87 4.44 -6.37
CA LYS A 3 21.00 3.43 -6.99
C LYS A 3 19.67 3.25 -6.24
N SER A 4 19.72 3.19 -4.91
CA SER A 4 18.52 3.04 -4.06
C SER A 4 17.59 4.26 -4.18
N ILE A 5 18.14 5.47 -4.23
CA ILE A 5 17.37 6.70 -4.47
C ILE A 5 16.75 6.68 -5.87
N LEU A 6 17.50 6.24 -6.89
CA LEU A 6 16.98 6.10 -8.24
C LEU A 6 15.79 5.12 -8.29
N PHE A 7 15.90 3.96 -7.64
CA PHE A 7 14.78 3.01 -7.57
C PHE A 7 13.59 3.56 -6.82
N TRP A 8 13.80 4.32 -5.75
CA TRP A 8 12.72 4.99 -5.03
C TRP A 8 11.99 6.01 -5.92
N VAL A 9 12.72 6.86 -6.65
CA VAL A 9 12.12 7.80 -7.61
C VAL A 9 11.36 7.06 -8.71
N LEU A 10 11.95 6.00 -9.26
CA LEU A 10 11.29 5.17 -10.27
C LEU A 10 10.02 4.50 -9.74
N ALA A 11 10.03 4.00 -8.49
CA ALA A 11 8.85 3.38 -7.88
C ALA A 11 7.68 4.36 -7.79
N ILE A 12 7.93 5.60 -7.39
CA ILE A 12 6.92 6.66 -7.33
C ILE A 12 6.40 6.99 -8.74
N LEU A 13 7.31 7.14 -9.70
CA LEU A 13 6.93 7.48 -11.07
C LEU A 13 6.12 6.36 -11.74
N VAL A 14 6.42 5.09 -11.47
CA VAL A 14 5.75 3.94 -12.09
C VAL A 14 4.43 3.57 -11.38
N ALA A 15 4.20 4.03 -10.14
CA ALA A 15 2.98 3.70 -9.40
C ALA A 15 1.65 3.97 -10.17
N PRO A 16 1.45 5.13 -10.84
CA PRO A 16 0.25 5.39 -11.63
C PRO A 16 0.09 4.45 -12.85
N PHE A 17 1.21 3.96 -13.40
CA PHE A 17 1.20 3.01 -14.51
C PHE A 17 0.61 1.66 -14.10
N PHE A 18 1.02 1.10 -12.96
CA PHE A 18 0.46 -0.16 -12.47
C PHE A 18 -1.05 -0.06 -12.21
N SER A 19 -1.52 1.07 -11.68
CA SER A 19 -2.96 1.32 -11.54
C SER A 19 -3.70 1.32 -12.89
N ALA A 20 -3.09 1.88 -13.95
CA ALA A 20 -3.68 1.85 -15.30
C ALA A 20 -3.65 0.46 -15.93
N VAL A 21 -2.60 -0.34 -15.66
CA VAL A 21 -2.53 -1.74 -16.09
C VAL A 21 -3.67 -2.54 -15.48
N ILE A 22 -3.96 -2.37 -14.18
CA ILE A 22 -5.08 -3.04 -13.50
C ILE A 22 -6.40 -2.73 -14.21
N LEU A 23 -6.67 -1.47 -14.53
CA LEU A 23 -7.88 -1.06 -15.26
C LEU A 23 -7.97 -1.71 -16.65
N LYS A 24 -6.84 -1.80 -17.36
CA LYS A 24 -6.78 -2.40 -18.69
C LYS A 24 -7.02 -3.91 -18.65
N VAL A 25 -6.45 -4.60 -17.66
CA VAL A 25 -6.68 -6.04 -17.42
C VAL A 25 -8.14 -6.29 -17.07
N LYS A 26 -8.73 -5.51 -16.15
CA LYS A 26 -10.17 -5.60 -15.82
C LYS A 26 -11.05 -5.42 -17.04
N ALA A 27 -10.76 -4.42 -17.89
CA ALA A 27 -11.54 -4.19 -19.11
C ALA A 27 -11.43 -5.35 -20.11
N PHE A 28 -10.23 -5.92 -20.28
CA PHE A 28 -10.00 -7.06 -21.16
C PHE A 28 -10.84 -8.27 -20.75
N PHE A 29 -10.80 -8.66 -19.46
CA PHE A 29 -11.64 -9.77 -18.95
C PHE A 29 -13.14 -9.43 -18.98
N GLY A 30 -13.50 -8.15 -18.90
CA GLY A 30 -14.88 -7.68 -19.08
C GLY A 30 -15.33 -7.56 -20.54
N GLY A 31 -14.51 -7.96 -21.52
CA GLY A 31 -14.83 -7.87 -22.96
C GLY A 31 -14.88 -6.45 -23.52
N LYS A 32 -14.33 -5.45 -22.81
CA LYS A 32 -14.35 -4.03 -23.18
C LYS A 32 -12.95 -3.56 -23.60
N LYS A 33 -12.89 -2.56 -24.47
CA LYS A 33 -11.62 -1.86 -24.77
C LYS A 33 -11.25 -0.97 -23.58
N GLY A 34 -10.20 -1.35 -22.86
CA GLY A 34 -9.71 -0.61 -21.70
C GLY A 34 -9.09 0.75 -22.04
N PRO A 35 -8.89 1.61 -21.02
CA PRO A 35 -8.26 2.92 -21.19
C PRO A 35 -6.79 2.79 -21.62
N PRO A 36 -6.18 3.86 -22.18
CA PRO A 36 -4.77 3.87 -22.53
C PRO A 36 -3.90 3.72 -21.27
N LEU A 37 -2.73 3.08 -21.41
CA LEU A 37 -1.83 2.79 -20.27
C LEU A 37 -1.34 4.03 -19.52
N LEU A 38 -1.32 5.18 -20.18
CA LEU A 38 -0.87 6.45 -19.60
C LEU A 38 -2.03 7.30 -19.06
N ILE A 39 -3.26 6.77 -19.00
CA ILE A 39 -4.45 7.54 -18.59
C ILE A 39 -4.28 8.23 -17.24
N ASN A 40 -3.72 7.54 -16.25
CA ASN A 40 -3.56 8.08 -14.90
C ASN A 40 -2.57 9.25 -14.85
N TYR A 41 -1.54 9.27 -15.71
CA TYR A 41 -0.63 10.41 -15.80
C TYR A 41 -1.34 11.64 -16.36
N TYR A 42 -2.11 11.48 -17.44
CA TYR A 42 -2.90 12.57 -18.00
C TYR A 42 -3.94 13.10 -16.99
N THR A 43 -4.56 12.21 -16.23
CA THR A 43 -5.49 12.57 -15.15
C THR A 43 -4.79 13.35 -14.06
N LEU A 44 -3.62 12.91 -13.58
CA LEU A 44 -2.84 13.66 -12.58
C LEU A 44 -2.49 15.06 -13.07
N VAL A 45 -1.96 15.20 -14.29
CA VAL A 45 -1.63 16.51 -14.88
C VAL A 45 -2.88 17.39 -14.99
N LYS A 46 -4.04 16.81 -15.33
CA LYS A 46 -5.31 17.52 -15.38
C LYS A 46 -5.78 17.97 -13.98
N LEU A 47 -5.61 17.12 -12.97
CA LEU A 47 -6.00 17.42 -11.58
C LEU A 47 -5.12 18.51 -10.97
N PHE A 48 -3.80 18.51 -11.24
CA PHE A 48 -2.90 19.58 -10.80
C PHE A 48 -3.22 20.95 -11.40
N LYS A 49 -3.89 20.99 -12.56
CA LYS A 49 -4.35 22.23 -13.20
C LYS A 49 -5.70 22.72 -12.67
N LYS A 50 -6.40 21.92 -11.86
CA LYS A 50 -7.69 22.29 -11.27
C LYS A 50 -7.48 22.92 -9.90
N GLY A 51 -8.30 23.92 -9.58
CA GLY A 51 -8.40 24.45 -8.21
C GLY A 51 -9.08 23.45 -7.28
N SER A 52 -8.76 23.51 -5.99
CA SER A 52 -9.44 22.73 -4.96
C SER A 52 -10.61 23.53 -4.38
N VAL A 53 -11.76 22.88 -4.25
CA VAL A 53 -12.96 23.44 -3.60
C VAL A 53 -13.21 22.62 -2.33
N TYR A 54 -13.31 23.31 -1.20
CA TYR A 54 -13.54 22.69 0.10
C TYR A 54 -14.92 23.09 0.62
N SER A 55 -15.58 22.16 1.31
CA SER A 55 -16.87 22.44 1.95
C SER A 55 -16.66 23.34 3.17
N THR A 56 -17.67 24.13 3.54
CA THR A 56 -17.68 24.91 4.78
C THR A 56 -17.80 24.03 6.02
N SER A 57 -18.27 22.79 5.87
CA SER A 57 -18.47 21.85 6.97
C SER A 57 -17.23 20.99 7.29
N THR A 58 -16.20 21.02 6.45
CA THR A 58 -14.97 20.24 6.65
C THR A 58 -13.93 21.03 7.44
N THR A 59 -13.19 20.36 8.31
CA THR A 59 -12.10 20.95 9.10
C THR A 59 -10.75 20.81 8.40
N PHE A 60 -9.67 21.16 9.10
CA PHE A 60 -8.32 20.95 8.59
C PHE A 60 -7.96 19.46 8.44
N ILE A 61 -8.67 18.56 9.14
CA ILE A 61 -8.45 17.10 9.09
C ILE A 61 -8.70 16.57 7.68
N PHE A 62 -9.74 17.05 6.99
CA PHE A 62 -9.99 16.72 5.59
C PHE A 62 -8.80 16.99 4.67
N LYS A 63 -8.07 18.09 4.91
CA LYS A 63 -6.87 18.44 4.13
C LYS A 63 -5.66 17.56 4.50
N LEU A 64 -5.55 17.18 5.76
CA LEU A 64 -4.45 16.32 6.23
C LEU A 64 -4.58 14.88 5.72
N GLY A 65 -5.80 14.36 5.53
CA GLY A 65 -6.04 12.99 5.06
C GLY A 65 -5.19 12.58 3.85
N PRO A 66 -5.35 13.26 2.69
CA PRO A 66 -4.59 12.96 1.49
C PRO A 66 -3.09 13.25 1.61
N VAL A 67 -2.70 14.25 2.40
CA VAL A 67 -1.29 14.66 2.56
C VAL A 67 -0.52 13.64 3.41
N VAL A 68 -1.09 13.22 4.53
CA VAL A 68 -0.48 12.24 5.44
C VAL A 68 -0.43 10.86 4.81
N SER A 69 -1.51 10.43 4.13
CA SER A 69 -1.52 9.13 3.46
C SER A 69 -0.51 9.04 2.31
N LEU A 70 -0.40 10.09 1.49
CA LEU A 70 0.64 10.17 0.45
C LEU A 70 2.05 10.21 1.07
N GLY A 71 2.25 11.03 2.10
CA GLY A 71 3.53 11.14 2.80
C GLY A 71 3.96 9.82 3.44
N ALA A 72 3.03 9.10 4.07
CA ALA A 72 3.25 7.77 4.64
C ALA A 72 3.68 6.78 3.54
N ALA A 73 2.93 6.68 2.45
CA ALA A 73 3.25 5.77 1.34
C ALA A 73 4.63 6.05 0.72
N VAL A 74 4.95 7.34 0.49
CA VAL A 74 6.25 7.77 -0.05
C VAL A 74 7.40 7.46 0.91
N THR A 75 7.18 7.64 2.21
CA THR A 75 8.18 7.35 3.24
C THR A 75 8.43 5.85 3.38
N VAL A 76 7.38 5.02 3.35
CA VAL A 76 7.50 3.55 3.40
C VAL A 76 8.37 3.02 2.25
N LEU A 77 8.24 3.60 1.05
CA LEU A 77 9.07 3.20 -0.10
C LEU A 77 10.58 3.40 0.13
N LEU A 78 11.00 4.28 1.05
CA LEU A 78 12.43 4.49 1.34
C LEU A 78 13.08 3.27 2.03
N PHE A 79 12.27 2.46 2.71
CA PHE A 79 12.70 1.27 3.44
C PHE A 79 12.63 0.00 2.60
N LEU A 80 12.03 0.05 1.41
CA LEU A 80 11.85 -1.12 0.57
C LEU A 80 13.15 -1.46 -0.19
N PRO A 81 13.71 -2.67 -0.02
CA PRO A 81 14.81 -3.13 -0.85
C PRO A 81 14.33 -3.48 -2.27
N PHE A 82 15.00 -2.98 -3.30
CA PHE A 82 14.65 -3.23 -4.71
C PHE A 82 15.77 -3.97 -5.44
N GLY A 83 15.42 -5.05 -6.14
CA GLY A 83 16.33 -5.76 -7.05
C GLY A 83 17.63 -6.23 -6.40
N GLY A 84 17.58 -6.66 -5.14
CA GLY A 84 18.75 -7.09 -4.37
C GLY A 84 19.62 -5.94 -3.82
N HIS A 85 19.26 -4.68 -4.09
CA HIS A 85 19.95 -3.52 -3.52
C HIS A 85 19.40 -3.14 -2.14
N PRO A 86 20.25 -2.63 -1.23
CA PRO A 86 19.80 -2.17 0.07
C PRO A 86 18.89 -0.95 -0.06
N PRO A 87 17.95 -0.76 0.89
CA PRO A 87 17.05 0.40 0.90
C PRO A 87 17.80 1.70 1.14
N VAL A 88 17.09 2.83 1.02
CA VAL A 88 17.67 4.17 1.28
C VAL A 88 17.91 4.35 2.78
N PHE A 89 16.96 3.93 3.61
CA PHE A 89 17.07 3.90 5.06
C PHE A 89 16.81 2.48 5.59
N SER A 90 17.54 2.10 6.63
CA SER A 90 17.25 0.90 7.43
C SER A 90 17.80 1.10 8.83
N PHE A 91 17.01 0.68 9.82
CA PHE A 91 17.37 0.70 11.24
C PHE A 91 16.69 -0.47 11.95
N SER A 92 17.17 -0.84 13.14
CA SER A 92 16.60 -1.93 13.91
C SER A 92 15.15 -1.63 14.34
N GLY A 93 14.18 -2.41 13.84
CA GLY A 93 12.76 -2.18 14.08
C GLY A 93 12.04 -1.41 12.95
N ASP A 94 12.68 -1.25 11.79
CA ASP A 94 12.07 -0.57 10.62
C ASP A 94 10.76 -1.23 10.16
N LEU A 95 10.59 -2.56 10.34
CA LEU A 95 9.35 -3.28 10.05
C LEU A 95 8.16 -2.76 10.85
N LEU A 96 8.31 -2.60 12.17
CA LEU A 96 7.23 -2.08 13.01
C LEU A 96 6.90 -0.64 12.64
N PHE A 97 7.93 0.17 12.39
CA PHE A 97 7.76 1.54 11.93
C PHE A 97 6.96 1.62 10.63
N ILE A 98 7.29 0.79 9.63
CA ILE A 98 6.59 0.74 8.35
C ILE A 98 5.11 0.36 8.53
N LEU A 99 4.82 -0.68 9.32
CA LEU A 99 3.46 -1.14 9.56
C LEU A 99 2.60 -0.04 10.21
N TYR A 100 3.10 0.58 11.28
CA TYR A 100 2.37 1.67 11.94
C TYR A 100 2.29 2.93 11.09
N LEU A 101 3.27 3.20 10.22
CA LEU A 101 3.21 4.34 9.31
C LEU A 101 2.13 4.15 8.23
N LEU A 102 1.94 2.94 7.71
CA LEU A 102 0.81 2.60 6.84
C LEU A 102 -0.52 2.72 7.60
N GLY A 103 -0.57 2.22 8.84
CA GLY A 103 -1.73 2.37 9.72
C GLY A 103 -2.09 3.83 10.00
N LEU A 104 -1.09 4.70 10.19
CA LEU A 104 -1.27 6.15 10.33
C LEU A 104 -1.88 6.76 9.06
N GLY A 105 -1.38 6.37 7.89
CA GLY A 105 -1.94 6.79 6.61
C GLY A 105 -3.43 6.46 6.51
N ARG A 106 -3.81 5.22 6.87
CA ARG A 106 -5.22 4.78 6.89
C ARG A 106 -6.06 5.51 7.94
N PHE A 107 -5.52 5.72 9.14
CA PHE A 107 -6.24 6.47 10.18
C PHE A 107 -6.64 7.86 9.67
N PHE A 108 -5.72 8.55 9.00
CA PHE A 108 -6.01 9.87 8.42
C PHE A 108 -6.95 9.84 7.22
N THR A 109 -6.98 8.75 6.41
CA THR A 109 -8.00 8.61 5.36
C THR A 109 -9.39 8.39 5.95
N ILE A 110 -9.51 7.56 6.99
CA ILE A 110 -10.79 7.32 7.69
C ILE A 110 -11.26 8.60 8.38
N ALA A 111 -10.37 9.30 9.08
CA ALA A 111 -10.69 10.56 9.77
C ALA A 111 -11.13 11.64 8.77
N ALA A 112 -10.47 11.75 7.61
CA ALA A 112 -10.85 12.70 6.57
C ALA A 112 -12.20 12.35 5.93
N ALA A 113 -12.53 11.07 5.75
CA ALA A 113 -13.85 10.66 5.29
C ALA A 113 -14.94 11.03 6.32
N MET A 114 -14.71 10.77 7.61
CA MET A 114 -15.67 11.11 8.68
C MET A 114 -15.84 12.62 8.91
N ASP A 115 -14.81 13.43 8.61
CA ASP A 115 -14.86 14.89 8.70
C ASP A 115 -15.77 15.50 7.63
N THR A 116 -16.12 14.73 6.59
CA THR A 116 -17.18 15.12 5.67
C THR A 116 -18.54 14.82 6.30
N ALA A 117 -19.40 15.83 6.42
CA ALA A 117 -20.72 15.72 7.04
C ALA A 117 -21.74 14.99 6.13
N SER A 118 -21.40 13.77 5.67
CA SER A 118 -22.18 12.96 4.75
C SER A 118 -22.40 11.53 5.29
N PRO A 119 -23.63 10.99 5.25
CA PRO A 119 -23.92 9.63 5.69
C PRO A 119 -23.18 8.54 4.88
N PHE A 120 -22.89 8.79 3.59
CA PHE A 120 -22.22 7.82 2.72
C PHE A 120 -20.75 7.63 3.07
N GLU A 121 -20.09 8.72 3.45
CA GLU A 121 -18.67 8.75 3.78
C GLU A 121 -18.41 8.02 5.12
N GLY A 122 -19.35 8.10 6.06
CA GLY A 122 -19.34 7.30 7.29
C GLY A 122 -19.47 5.79 7.04
N MET A 123 -20.30 5.37 6.08
CA MET A 123 -20.43 3.95 5.71
C MET A 123 -19.16 3.41 5.04
N GLY A 124 -18.50 4.20 4.19
CA GLY A 124 -17.21 3.87 3.60
C GLY A 124 -16.10 3.78 4.66
N ALA A 125 -16.04 4.76 5.56
CA ALA A 125 -15.09 4.81 6.66
C ALA A 125 -15.19 3.57 7.59
N ALA A 126 -16.41 3.12 7.91
CA ALA A 126 -16.62 1.92 8.71
C ALA A 126 -16.02 0.68 8.04
N ARG A 127 -16.26 0.48 6.73
CA ARG A 127 -15.71 -0.68 6.00
C ARG A 127 -14.20 -0.66 5.92
N GLU A 128 -13.63 0.51 5.62
CA GLU A 128 -12.18 0.70 5.56
C GLU A 128 -11.51 0.45 6.93
N ALA A 129 -12.24 0.59 8.04
CA ALA A 129 -11.74 0.28 9.38
C ALA A 129 -11.82 -1.23 9.74
N TYR A 130 -12.82 -1.97 9.23
CA TYR A 130 -13.06 -3.36 9.65
C TYR A 130 -12.06 -4.37 9.07
N PHE A 131 -11.83 -4.35 7.75
CA PHE A 131 -10.96 -5.34 7.08
C PHE A 131 -9.50 -5.34 7.57
N PRO A 132 -8.89 -4.18 7.85
CA PRO A 132 -7.49 -4.12 8.29
C PRO A 132 -7.21 -4.79 9.62
N ILE A 133 -8.18 -4.82 10.55
CA ILE A 133 -7.99 -5.43 11.87
C ILE A 133 -7.56 -6.90 11.75
N ILE A 134 -8.17 -7.62 10.81
CA ILE A 134 -7.85 -9.02 10.53
C ILE A 134 -6.51 -9.14 9.79
N CYS A 135 -6.24 -8.22 8.87
CA CYS A 135 -5.00 -8.18 8.11
C CYS A 135 -3.79 -7.89 9.00
N GLU A 136 -3.92 -6.98 9.96
CA GLU A 136 -2.88 -6.59 10.92
C GLU A 136 -2.47 -7.77 11.79
N ALA A 137 -3.44 -8.49 12.39
CA ALA A 137 -3.16 -9.68 13.18
C ALA A 137 -2.37 -10.74 12.36
N THR A 138 -2.77 -10.94 11.10
CA THR A 138 -2.09 -11.88 10.19
C THR A 138 -0.68 -11.38 9.82
N MET A 139 -0.50 -10.08 9.55
CA MET A 139 0.81 -9.48 9.27
C MET A 139 1.77 -9.65 10.46
N PHE A 140 1.32 -9.46 11.70
CA PHE A 140 2.14 -9.68 12.89
C PHE A 140 2.54 -11.15 13.06
N MET A 141 1.66 -12.10 12.78
CA MET A 141 2.01 -13.53 12.80
C MET A 141 3.09 -13.86 11.76
N LEU A 142 3.03 -13.27 10.56
CA LEU A 142 4.08 -13.42 9.56
C LEU A 142 5.40 -12.78 10.03
N LEU A 143 5.34 -11.60 10.65
CA LEU A 143 6.52 -10.91 11.18
C LEU A 143 7.20 -11.75 12.26
N ILE A 144 6.44 -12.37 13.17
CA ILE A 144 6.98 -13.28 14.20
C ILE A 144 7.70 -14.46 13.54
N LEU A 145 7.11 -15.07 12.50
CA LEU A 145 7.77 -16.15 11.75
C LEU A 145 9.10 -15.71 11.15
N PHE A 146 9.14 -14.56 10.45
CA PHE A 146 10.38 -14.05 9.88
C PHE A 146 11.42 -13.73 10.96
N TYR A 147 10.99 -13.19 12.10
CA TYR A 147 11.87 -12.91 13.23
C TYR A 147 12.45 -14.21 13.83
N ILE A 148 11.65 -15.27 13.99
CA ILE A 148 12.15 -16.57 14.47
C ILE A 148 13.20 -17.16 13.50
N LEU A 149 13.00 -16.98 12.19
CA LEU A 149 13.92 -17.53 11.18
C LEU A 149 15.23 -16.74 11.03
N THR A 150 15.22 -15.43 11.27
CA THR A 150 16.36 -14.55 10.96
C THR A 150 16.96 -13.86 12.17
N GLY A 151 16.21 -13.73 13.27
CA GLY A 151 16.60 -12.98 14.48
C GLY A 151 16.64 -11.46 14.30
N GLU A 152 16.21 -10.93 13.17
CA GLU A 152 16.37 -9.52 12.79
C GLU A 152 15.02 -8.84 12.64
N LEU A 153 14.89 -7.57 13.04
CA LEU A 153 13.67 -6.77 12.84
C LEU A 153 13.86 -5.73 11.73
N ARG A 154 14.64 -6.09 10.71
CA ARG A 154 14.99 -5.22 9.58
C ARG A 154 14.42 -5.77 8.28
N LEU A 155 13.63 -4.98 7.55
CA LEU A 155 13.04 -5.39 6.28
C LEU A 155 14.12 -5.74 5.25
N ALA A 156 15.21 -4.98 5.26
CA ALA A 156 16.38 -5.26 4.43
C ALA A 156 16.98 -6.64 4.70
N ALA A 157 16.96 -7.12 5.95
CA ALA A 157 17.54 -8.43 6.30
C ALA A 157 16.78 -9.59 5.64
N TYR A 158 15.49 -9.43 5.37
CA TYR A 158 14.67 -10.49 4.78
C TYR A 158 14.76 -10.52 3.24
N PHE A 159 14.84 -9.35 2.61
CA PHE A 159 14.63 -9.22 1.16
C PHE A 159 15.83 -8.65 0.38
N SER A 160 16.94 -8.29 1.03
CA SER A 160 18.14 -7.84 0.34
C SER A 160 19.08 -9.01 -0.03
N GLY A 161 19.78 -8.89 -1.16
CA GLY A 161 20.72 -9.90 -1.65
C GLY A 161 20.08 -11.27 -1.92
N GLY A 162 20.82 -12.34 -1.64
CA GLY A 162 20.39 -13.74 -1.81
C GLY A 162 19.57 -14.31 -0.65
N GLN A 163 19.19 -13.49 0.34
CA GLN A 163 18.47 -13.91 1.54
C GLN A 163 17.13 -14.62 1.25
N PRO A 164 16.33 -14.22 0.24
CA PRO A 164 15.09 -14.95 -0.08
C PRO A 164 15.31 -16.43 -0.39
N PHE A 165 16.44 -16.76 -1.03
CA PHE A 165 16.81 -18.15 -1.30
C PHE A 165 17.23 -18.90 -0.04
N GLY A 166 17.94 -18.23 0.88
CA GLY A 166 18.27 -18.77 2.19
C GLY A 166 17.02 -19.06 3.04
N LEU A 167 16.05 -18.15 3.05
CA LEU A 167 14.76 -18.34 3.70
C LEU A 167 13.99 -19.53 3.13
N TRP A 168 14.00 -19.69 1.80
CA TRP A 168 13.42 -20.85 1.14
C TRP A 168 14.11 -22.16 1.53
N GLN A 169 15.44 -22.17 1.62
CA GLN A 169 16.18 -23.36 2.05
C GLN A 169 15.93 -23.71 3.53
N ALA A 170 15.83 -22.70 4.39
CA ALA A 170 15.62 -22.89 5.82
C ALA A 170 14.20 -23.37 6.15
N ALA A 171 13.18 -22.76 5.55
CA ALA A 171 11.78 -23.02 5.87
C ALA A 171 11.11 -24.01 4.91
N GLY A 172 11.60 -24.18 3.69
CA GLY A 172 11.06 -25.13 2.70
C GLY A 172 9.63 -24.83 2.25
N SER A 173 8.84 -25.89 2.04
CA SER A 173 7.45 -25.81 1.55
C SER A 173 6.48 -24.98 2.42
N PRO A 174 6.62 -24.89 3.76
CA PRO A 174 5.84 -23.96 4.58
C PRO A 174 5.82 -22.50 4.12
N MET A 175 6.86 -22.02 3.43
CA MET A 175 6.88 -20.65 2.88
C MET A 175 5.77 -20.39 1.86
N LEU A 176 5.21 -21.42 1.23
CA LEU A 176 4.05 -21.26 0.34
C LEU A 176 2.83 -20.72 1.09
N PHE A 177 2.63 -21.10 2.36
CA PHE A 177 1.54 -20.55 3.18
C PHE A 177 1.75 -19.06 3.48
N VAL A 178 3.00 -18.62 3.65
CA VAL A 178 3.34 -17.20 3.81
C VAL A 178 2.97 -16.41 2.56
N VAL A 179 3.31 -16.94 1.38
CA VAL A 179 2.95 -16.32 0.09
C VAL A 179 1.43 -16.21 -0.06
N ILE A 180 0.68 -17.27 0.27
CA ILE A 180 -0.78 -17.27 0.21
C ILE A 180 -1.37 -16.27 1.21
N ALA A 181 -0.89 -16.25 2.46
CA ALA A 181 -1.35 -15.31 3.48
C ALA A 181 -1.09 -13.87 3.06
N PHE A 182 0.11 -13.57 2.55
CA PHE A 182 0.46 -12.24 2.06
C PHE A 182 -0.39 -11.83 0.85
N PHE A 183 -0.69 -12.76 -0.05
CA PHE A 183 -1.59 -12.52 -1.18
C PHE A 183 -3.01 -12.16 -0.71
N VAL A 184 -3.57 -12.88 0.25
CA VAL A 184 -4.89 -12.59 0.83
C VAL A 184 -4.90 -11.23 1.53
N ILE A 185 -3.85 -10.93 2.32
CA ILE A 185 -3.66 -9.61 2.93
C ILE A 185 -3.65 -8.52 1.87
N LEU A 186 -2.88 -8.67 0.79
CA LEU A 186 -2.81 -7.68 -0.28
C LEU A 186 -4.17 -7.47 -0.98
N LEU A 187 -4.98 -8.52 -1.13
CA LEU A 187 -6.32 -8.38 -1.70
C LEU A 187 -7.25 -7.60 -0.76
N ALA A 188 -7.22 -7.91 0.53
CA ALA A 188 -8.04 -7.24 1.53
C ALA A 188 -7.64 -5.77 1.74
N GLU A 189 -6.34 -5.50 1.88
CA GLU A 189 -5.77 -4.16 2.09
C GLU A 189 -5.98 -3.20 0.91
N ASN A 190 -6.10 -3.74 -0.32
CA ASN A 190 -6.35 -2.94 -1.53
C ASN A 190 -7.83 -2.91 -1.95
N SER A 191 -8.73 -3.40 -1.08
CA SER A 191 -10.17 -3.49 -1.33
C SER A 191 -10.46 -4.10 -2.71
N ARG A 192 -9.93 -5.30 -2.94
CA ARG A 192 -10.05 -6.03 -4.21
C ARG A 192 -10.97 -7.24 -4.07
N VAL A 193 -11.71 -7.53 -5.13
CA VAL A 193 -12.52 -8.74 -5.28
C VAL A 193 -11.64 -9.98 -5.02
N PRO A 194 -12.09 -10.93 -4.18
CA PRO A 194 -13.46 -11.10 -3.67
C PRO A 194 -13.78 -10.40 -2.35
N VAL A 195 -12.83 -9.68 -1.74
CA VAL A 195 -12.99 -9.10 -0.40
C VAL A 195 -13.87 -7.85 -0.41
N ASP A 196 -13.60 -6.93 -1.34
CA ASP A 196 -14.37 -5.68 -1.50
C ASP A 196 -14.31 -5.19 -2.96
N ASP A 197 -15.33 -4.44 -3.40
CA ASP A 197 -15.34 -3.75 -4.71
C ASP A 197 -15.75 -2.27 -4.57
N PRO A 198 -14.75 -1.36 -4.56
CA PRO A 198 -14.97 0.08 -4.46
C PRO A 198 -15.85 0.66 -5.58
N ALA A 199 -15.98 -0.04 -6.72
CA ALA A 199 -16.75 0.45 -7.86
C ALA A 199 -18.27 0.20 -7.73
N THR A 200 -18.70 -0.60 -6.75
CA THR A 200 -20.13 -0.98 -6.59
C THR A 200 -20.87 -0.22 -5.51
N HIS A 201 -20.21 0.73 -4.84
CA HIS A 201 -20.79 1.48 -3.73
C HIS A 201 -21.06 2.93 -4.15
N LEU A 202 -22.35 3.20 -4.35
CA LEU A 202 -22.96 4.52 -4.50
C LEU A 202 -23.08 5.21 -3.15
#